data_AF-A0A926U2L2-F1
#
_entry.id   AF-A0A926U2L2-F1
#
_cell.length_a   1.000
_cell.length_b   1.000
_cell.length_c   1.000
_cell.angle_alpha   90.00
_cell.angle_beta   90.00
_cell.angle_gamma   90.00
#
_symmetry.space_group_name_H-M   'P 1'
#
loop_
_entity.id
_entity.type
_entity.pdbx_description
1 polymer ?
#
loop_
_entity_poly.entity_id
_entity_poly.type
_entity_poly.pdbx_seq_one_letter_code
_entity_poly.pdbx_strand_id
1 'polypeptide(L)'
;MEFNSERELQDYCLEVLRSKGIQAREEVWCGGLRADIVIDRAVIELKKTLTRDAIFQAVGQGERYQKRLKKDELWIVGQTPKDYESARSALHTARELAKEGIRVSFVDRDAYWQAGSYQSSMPQLPQISFDWIEQYRVALAVGFIILTLLVWDGKTRPAREPIRDTPFTTIHL
;
A
#
# COMPACT_ATOMS: atom_id res chain seq x y z
N MET A 1 -15.51 14.21 -14.84
CA MET A 1 -14.48 15.23 -14.59
C MET A 1 -13.34 14.98 -15.55
N GLU A 2 -12.89 16.00 -16.28
CA GLU A 2 -11.80 15.91 -17.26
C GLU A 2 -10.82 17.05 -17.03
N PHE A 3 -9.51 16.76 -17.06
CA PHE A 3 -8.46 17.75 -16.92
C PHE A 3 -7.65 17.79 -18.22
N ASN A 4 -7.52 18.98 -18.81
CA ASN A 4 -6.81 19.17 -20.06
C ASN A 4 -5.30 19.28 -19.86
N SER A 5 -4.86 19.67 -18.66
CA SER A 5 -3.46 19.83 -18.29
C SER A 5 -3.15 19.30 -16.88
N GLU A 6 -1.88 19.03 -16.60
CA GLU A 6 -1.42 18.69 -15.24
C GLU A 6 -1.61 19.86 -14.28
N ARG A 7 -1.54 21.10 -14.77
CA ARG A 7 -1.83 22.29 -13.98
C ARG A 7 -3.27 22.31 -13.46
N GLU A 8 -4.25 22.03 -14.33
CA GLU A 8 -5.66 21.96 -13.91
C GLU A 8 -5.90 20.86 -12.86
N LEU A 9 -5.27 19.70 -13.04
CA LEU A 9 -5.31 18.61 -12.06
C LEU A 9 -4.68 19.04 -10.72
N GLN A 10 -3.56 19.77 -10.76
CA GLN A 10 -2.87 20.28 -9.58
C GLN A 10 -3.71 21.29 -8.81
N ASP A 11 -4.30 22.25 -9.51
CA ASP A 11 -5.19 23.26 -8.93
C ASP A 11 -6.40 22.58 -8.25
N TYR A 12 -7.00 21.58 -8.92
CA TYR A 12 -8.07 20.77 -8.33
C TYR A 12 -7.63 20.01 -7.06
N CYS A 13 -6.48 19.32 -7.10
CA CYS A 13 -6.00 18.58 -5.94
C CYS A 13 -5.72 19.52 -4.76
N LEU A 14 -5.16 20.71 -5.01
CA LEU A 14 -4.93 21.73 -3.99
C LEU A 14 -6.24 22.25 -3.40
N GLU A 15 -7.27 22.47 -4.22
CA GLU A 15 -8.60 22.86 -3.76
C GLU A 15 -9.21 21.78 -2.85
N VAL A 16 -9.15 20.51 -3.27
CA VAL A 16 -9.62 19.38 -2.48
C VAL A 16 -8.89 19.29 -1.14
N LEU A 17 -7.56 19.39 -1.13
CA LEU A 17 -6.75 19.37 0.10
C LEU A 17 -7.14 20.53 1.03
N ARG A 18 -7.29 21.74 0.47
CA ARG A 18 -7.70 22.94 1.21
C ARG A 18 -9.10 22.78 1.80
N SER A 19 -10.06 22.24 1.05
CA SER A 19 -11.44 22.00 1.53
C SER A 19 -11.49 21.04 2.72
N LYS A 20 -10.48 20.17 2.85
CA LYS A 20 -10.31 19.23 3.97
C LYS A 20 -9.47 19.79 5.12
N GLY A 21 -9.08 21.08 5.06
CA GLY A 21 -8.23 21.72 6.06
C GLY A 21 -6.77 21.23 6.04
N ILE A 22 -6.33 20.57 4.95
CA ILE A 22 -4.96 20.08 4.83
C ILE A 22 -4.08 21.18 4.24
N GLN A 23 -3.03 21.54 4.96
CA GLN A 23 -2.01 22.47 4.46
C GLN A 23 -1.17 21.78 3.39
N ALA A 24 -1.19 22.34 2.19
CA ALA A 24 -0.44 21.88 1.04
C ALA A 24 0.48 22.99 0.55
N ARG A 25 1.72 22.60 0.18
CA ARG A 25 2.67 23.46 -0.51
C ARG A 25 2.83 22.98 -1.93
N GLU A 26 2.77 23.91 -2.85
CA GLU A 26 2.87 23.67 -4.28
C GLU A 26 4.32 23.86 -4.76
N GLU A 27 4.73 23.09 -5.76
CA GLU A 27 5.97 23.27 -6.53
C GLU A 27 7.24 23.40 -5.66
N VAL A 28 7.41 22.46 -4.73
CA VAL A 28 8.49 22.50 -3.73
C VAL A 28 9.80 22.03 -4.34
N TRP A 29 10.79 22.92 -4.39
CA TRP A 29 12.13 22.61 -4.87
C TRP A 29 12.95 21.78 -3.87
N CYS A 30 13.57 20.70 -4.35
CA CYS A 30 14.43 19.82 -3.56
C CYS A 30 15.65 19.33 -4.37
N GLY A 31 16.79 20.03 -4.23
CA GLY A 31 18.07 19.62 -4.83
C GLY A 31 18.06 19.64 -6.36
N GLY A 32 17.52 20.70 -6.98
CA GLY A 32 17.43 20.86 -8.43
C GLY A 32 16.25 20.11 -9.09
N LEU A 33 15.42 19.45 -8.31
CA LEU A 33 14.14 18.89 -8.75
C LEU A 33 12.99 19.63 -8.08
N ARG A 34 11.76 19.45 -8.57
CA ARG A 34 10.56 20.12 -8.07
C ARG A 34 9.45 19.09 -7.89
N ALA A 35 8.95 18.96 -6.67
CA ALA A 35 7.79 18.13 -6.36
C ALA A 35 6.49 18.92 -6.59
N ASP A 36 5.45 18.27 -7.11
CA ASP A 36 4.20 18.95 -7.48
C ASP A 36 3.47 19.49 -6.25
N ILE A 37 3.12 18.61 -5.30
CA ILE A 37 2.47 19.00 -4.05
C ILE A 37 3.13 18.28 -2.88
N VAL A 38 3.32 19.02 -1.78
CA VAL A 38 3.86 18.49 -0.52
C VAL A 38 2.92 18.84 0.62
N ILE A 39 2.45 17.82 1.32
CA ILE A 39 1.71 17.96 2.58
C ILE A 39 2.60 17.52 3.75
N ASP A 40 2.06 17.49 4.98
CA ASP A 40 2.84 17.18 6.18
C ASP A 40 3.57 15.83 6.08
N ARG A 41 2.85 14.76 5.73
CA ARG A 41 3.41 13.41 5.70
C ARG A 41 3.80 12.90 4.31
N ALA A 42 3.27 13.48 3.25
CA ALA A 42 3.39 12.95 1.90
C ALA A 42 3.99 13.94 0.90
N VAL A 43 4.67 13.39 -0.10
CA VAL A 43 4.80 14.01 -1.42
C VAL A 43 3.70 13.45 -2.32
N ILE A 44 3.05 14.33 -3.06
CA ILE A 44 2.03 13.97 -4.04
C ILE A 44 2.59 14.30 -5.43
N GLU A 45 2.79 13.27 -6.22
CA GLU A 45 3.23 13.34 -7.61
C GLU A 45 2.01 13.23 -8.54
N LEU A 46 1.89 14.16 -9.48
CA LEU A 46 0.75 14.25 -10.38
C LEU A 46 1.10 13.72 -11.76
N LYS A 47 0.13 13.04 -12.37
CA LYS A 47 0.14 12.70 -13.80
C LYS A 47 -1.24 12.92 -14.36
N LYS A 48 -1.35 13.61 -15.49
CA LYS A 48 -2.66 13.87 -16.11
C LYS A 48 -3.47 12.57 -16.28
N THR A 49 -2.82 11.53 -16.79
CA THR A 49 -3.42 10.20 -16.97
C THR A 49 -2.50 9.13 -16.42
N LEU A 50 -3.02 8.27 -15.55
CA LEU A 50 -2.28 7.19 -14.91
C LEU A 50 -2.29 5.94 -15.78
N THR A 51 -1.45 5.91 -16.82
CA THR A 51 -1.08 4.64 -17.47
C THR A 51 -0.09 3.87 -16.59
N ARG A 52 0.13 2.58 -16.86
CA ARG A 52 1.15 1.78 -16.17
C ARG A 52 2.53 2.45 -16.18
N ASP A 53 2.95 2.93 -17.35
CA ASP A 53 4.26 3.56 -17.51
C ASP A 53 4.33 4.91 -16.77
N ALA A 54 3.27 5.71 -16.84
CA ALA A 54 3.19 6.97 -16.11
C ALA A 54 3.25 6.76 -14.59
N ILE A 55 2.62 5.70 -14.08
CA ILE A 55 2.72 5.31 -12.66
C ILE A 55 4.16 4.97 -12.30
N PHE A 56 4.86 4.12 -13.05
CA PHE A 56 6.26 3.78 -12.73
C PHE A 56 7.21 4.98 -12.82
N GLN A 57 7.00 5.86 -13.80
CA GLN A 57 7.74 7.12 -13.89
C GLN A 57 7.49 8.00 -12.65
N ALA A 58 6.23 8.10 -12.20
CA ALA A 58 5.84 8.84 -11.01
C ALA A 58 6.45 8.23 -9.72
N VAL A 59 6.50 6.89 -9.60
CA VAL A 59 7.18 6.21 -8.48
C VAL A 59 8.65 6.65 -8.43
N GLY A 60 9.39 6.51 -9.53
CA GLY A 60 10.82 6.81 -9.56
C GLY A 60 11.16 8.28 -9.28
N GLN A 61 10.27 9.22 -9.64
CA GLN A 61 10.42 10.64 -9.30
C GLN A 61 10.01 10.91 -7.85
N GLY A 62 8.83 10.43 -7.46
CA GLY A 62 8.24 10.61 -6.15
C GLY A 62 9.11 10.09 -5.01
N GLU A 63 9.73 8.91 -5.14
CA GLU A 63 10.64 8.37 -4.12
C GLU A 63 11.86 9.27 -3.89
N ARG A 64 12.39 9.89 -4.96
CA ARG A 64 13.50 10.84 -4.83
C ARG A 64 13.07 12.08 -4.07
N TYR A 65 11.86 12.58 -4.32
CA TYR A 65 11.30 13.73 -3.61
C TYR A 65 11.04 13.39 -2.15
N GLN A 66 10.38 12.27 -1.89
CA GLN A 66 10.07 11.74 -0.56
C GLN A 66 11.35 11.66 0.29
N LYS A 67 12.42 11.05 -0.25
CA LYS A 67 13.71 10.94 0.45
C LYS A 67 14.35 12.31 0.73
N ARG A 68 14.37 13.23 -0.24
CA ARG A 68 15.00 14.55 -0.10
C ARG A 68 14.24 15.47 0.86
N LEU A 69 12.92 15.39 0.83
CA LEU A 69 12.02 16.19 1.67
C LEU A 69 11.71 15.52 3.02
N LYS A 70 12.28 14.33 3.28
CA LYS A 70 12.07 13.52 4.49
C LYS A 70 10.59 13.30 4.79
N LYS A 71 9.85 12.84 3.79
CA LYS A 71 8.43 12.51 3.89
C LYS A 71 8.24 11.03 4.12
N ASP A 72 7.17 10.67 4.83
CA ASP A 72 6.86 9.29 5.16
C ASP A 72 6.16 8.57 4.00
N GLU A 73 5.41 9.33 3.19
CA GLU A 73 4.48 8.78 2.22
C GLU A 73 4.72 9.33 0.80
N LEU A 74 4.41 8.49 -0.19
CA LEU A 74 4.34 8.86 -1.60
C LEU A 74 2.93 8.59 -2.11
N TRP A 75 2.27 9.65 -2.60
CA TRP A 75 0.98 9.57 -3.25
C TRP A 75 1.16 9.88 -4.74
N ILE A 76 0.59 9.07 -5.60
CA ILE A 76 0.55 9.27 -7.05
C ILE A 76 -0.90 9.50 -7.43
N VAL A 77 -1.20 10.63 -8.07
CA VAL A 77 -2.57 11.07 -8.31
C VAL A 77 -2.75 11.46 -9.78
N GLY A 78 -3.86 11.03 -10.38
CA GLY A 78 -4.16 11.33 -11.77
C GLY A 78 -5.46 10.72 -12.27
N GLN A 79 -5.80 10.95 -13.54
CA GLN A 79 -7.04 10.41 -14.12
C GLN A 79 -6.86 8.97 -14.60
N THR A 80 -7.95 8.20 -14.54
CA THR A 80 -7.99 6.88 -15.16
C THR A 80 -7.86 6.99 -16.68
N PRO A 81 -7.07 6.12 -17.34
CA PRO A 81 -7.07 6.01 -18.80
C PRO A 81 -8.48 5.79 -19.35
N LYS A 82 -8.77 6.38 -20.52
CA LYS A 82 -10.09 6.26 -21.17
C LYS A 82 -10.31 4.90 -21.83
N ASP A 83 -9.24 4.27 -22.31
CA ASP A 83 -9.30 2.94 -22.91
C ASP A 83 -9.28 1.83 -21.85
N TYR A 84 -10.03 0.76 -22.10
CA TYR A 84 -10.25 -0.31 -21.14
C TYR A 84 -8.97 -1.06 -20.76
N GLU A 85 -8.11 -1.38 -21.72
CA GLU A 85 -6.89 -2.15 -21.47
C GLU A 85 -5.88 -1.35 -20.64
N SER A 86 -5.65 -0.07 -20.96
CA SER A 86 -4.76 0.77 -20.15
C SER A 86 -5.34 1.02 -18.76
N ALA A 87 -6.66 1.22 -18.64
CA ALA A 87 -7.31 1.38 -17.34
C ALA A 87 -7.15 0.13 -16.47
N ARG A 88 -7.37 -1.06 -17.04
CA ARG A 88 -7.20 -2.35 -16.35
C ARG A 88 -5.75 -2.54 -15.90
N SER A 89 -4.79 -2.26 -16.79
CA SER A 89 -3.36 -2.36 -16.50
C SER A 89 -2.93 -1.40 -15.39
N ALA A 90 -3.39 -0.15 -15.43
CA ALA A 90 -3.12 0.86 -14.42
C ALA A 90 -3.70 0.50 -13.05
N LEU A 91 -4.96 0.03 -13.00
CA LEU A 91 -5.62 -0.40 -11.77
C LEU A 91 -4.92 -1.62 -11.14
N HIS A 92 -4.50 -2.57 -11.98
CA HIS A 92 -3.71 -3.70 -11.49
C HIS A 92 -2.37 -3.23 -10.90
N THR A 93 -1.65 -2.37 -11.62
CA THR A 93 -0.38 -1.78 -11.16
C THR A 93 -0.54 -1.05 -9.82
N ALA A 94 -1.59 -0.22 -9.69
CA ALA A 94 -1.92 0.48 -8.46
C ALA A 94 -2.15 -0.47 -7.26
N ARG A 95 -2.81 -1.61 -7.50
CA ARG A 95 -3.04 -2.63 -6.45
C ARG A 95 -1.76 -3.32 -6.01
N GLU A 96 -0.83 -3.58 -6.92
CA GLU A 96 0.46 -4.17 -6.57
C GLU A 96 1.30 -3.19 -5.76
N LEU A 97 1.42 -1.94 -6.20
CA LEU A 97 2.16 -0.89 -5.50
C LEU A 97 1.58 -0.55 -4.11
N ALA A 98 0.27 -0.70 -3.93
CA ALA A 98 -0.35 -0.52 -2.61
C ALA A 98 0.18 -1.51 -1.57
N LYS A 99 0.61 -2.72 -1.98
CA LYS A 99 1.23 -3.71 -1.08
C LYS A 99 2.61 -3.26 -0.58
N GLU A 100 3.24 -2.35 -1.31
CA GLU A 100 4.53 -1.73 -1.00
C GLU A 100 4.37 -0.40 -0.25
N GLY A 101 3.13 -0.01 0.09
CA GLY A 101 2.84 1.23 0.81
C GLY A 101 2.80 2.49 -0.07
N ILE A 102 2.89 2.34 -1.40
CA ILE A 102 2.74 3.47 -2.33
C ILE A 102 1.26 3.66 -2.65
N ARG A 103 0.74 4.86 -2.40
CA ARG A 103 -0.67 5.17 -2.65
C ARG A 103 -0.86 5.68 -4.07
N VAL A 104 -1.57 4.94 -4.91
CA VAL A 104 -2.00 5.41 -6.24
C VAL A 104 -3.49 5.70 -6.21
N SER A 105 -3.89 6.94 -6.51
CA SER A 105 -5.28 7.40 -6.46
C SER A 105 -5.75 7.92 -7.82
N PHE A 106 -6.88 7.39 -8.29
CA PHE A 106 -7.53 7.84 -9.52
C PHE A 106 -8.57 8.91 -9.15
N VAL A 107 -8.33 10.17 -9.52
CA VAL A 107 -9.18 11.31 -9.07
C VAL A 107 -10.64 11.18 -9.47
N ASP A 108 -10.91 10.50 -10.59
CA ASP A 108 -12.24 10.24 -11.12
C ASP A 108 -12.92 9.00 -10.51
N ARG A 109 -12.28 8.30 -9.57
CA ARG A 109 -12.81 7.08 -8.94
C ARG A 109 -12.66 7.02 -7.43
N ASP A 110 -11.70 7.73 -6.85
CA ASP A 110 -11.44 7.74 -5.41
C ASP A 110 -12.28 8.83 -4.73
N ALA A 111 -13.16 8.40 -3.82
CA ALA A 111 -14.08 9.24 -3.06
C ALA A 111 -13.36 10.35 -2.27
N TYR A 112 -12.10 10.13 -1.85
CA TYR A 112 -11.29 11.15 -1.20
C TYR A 112 -11.19 12.41 -2.08
N TRP A 113 -10.95 12.22 -3.37
CA TRP A 113 -10.77 13.28 -4.34
C TRP A 113 -12.09 13.84 -4.85
N GLN A 114 -13.17 13.06 -4.89
CA GLN A 114 -14.46 13.50 -5.44
C GLN A 114 -15.31 14.35 -4.49
N ALA A 115 -15.08 14.30 -3.17
CA ALA A 115 -15.99 14.85 -2.16
C ALA A 115 -16.03 16.39 -2.02
N GLY A 116 -15.62 17.16 -3.05
CA GLY A 116 -15.48 18.62 -2.99
C GLY A 116 -16.58 19.44 -3.70
N SER A 117 -17.51 18.82 -4.42
CA SER A 117 -18.47 19.58 -5.26
C SER A 117 -19.74 20.08 -4.55
N TYR A 118 -19.93 19.81 -3.27
CA TYR A 118 -21.13 20.22 -2.53
C TYR A 118 -20.79 21.01 -1.27
N GLN A 119 -21.37 22.20 -1.16
CA GLN A 119 -21.37 23.05 0.04
C GLN A 119 -21.84 22.29 1.28
N SER A 120 -21.14 22.53 2.39
CA SER A 120 -21.56 22.42 3.80
C SER A 120 -22.63 21.39 4.17
N SER A 121 -22.15 20.27 4.68
CA SER A 121 -22.45 19.82 6.05
C SER A 121 -21.38 18.79 6.40
N MET A 122 -20.74 18.94 7.56
CA MET A 122 -19.63 18.06 7.97
C MET A 122 -19.99 16.59 7.74
N PRO A 123 -19.34 15.88 6.79
CA PRO A 123 -19.42 14.45 6.77
C PRO A 123 -18.50 13.97 7.88
N GLN A 124 -19.04 13.18 8.82
CA GLN A 124 -18.20 12.28 9.59
C GLN A 124 -17.25 11.59 8.61
N LEU A 125 -15.94 11.61 8.94
CA LEU A 125 -14.94 10.84 8.21
C LEU A 125 -15.51 9.43 8.01
N PRO A 126 -15.78 8.96 6.78
CA PRO A 126 -16.03 7.55 6.58
C PRO A 126 -14.76 6.87 7.08
N GLN A 127 -14.88 6.10 8.15
CA GLN A 127 -13.86 5.14 8.50
C GLN A 127 -13.68 4.30 7.25
N ILE A 128 -12.51 4.40 6.63
CA ILE A 128 -12.09 3.40 5.65
C ILE A 128 -11.89 2.14 6.50
N SER A 129 -12.95 1.35 6.68
CA SER A 129 -12.82 0.04 7.28
C SER A 129 -12.11 -0.84 6.27
N PHE A 130 -10.95 -1.36 6.67
CA PHE A 130 -10.27 -2.42 5.96
C PHE A 130 -10.86 -3.78 6.36
N ASP A 131 -12.20 -3.89 6.50
CA ASP A 131 -12.86 -5.12 6.94
C ASP A 131 -12.65 -6.29 5.96
N TRP A 132 -12.30 -6.00 4.70
CA TRP A 132 -11.91 -7.03 3.74
C TRP A 132 -10.48 -7.57 3.97
N ILE A 133 -9.61 -6.86 4.71
CA ILE A 133 -8.28 -7.36 5.09
C ILE A 133 -8.39 -8.33 6.29
N GLU A 134 -9.34 -8.12 7.19
CA GLU A 134 -9.63 -9.06 8.30
C GLU A 134 -10.16 -10.42 7.80
N GLN A 135 -10.91 -10.46 6.68
CA GLN A 135 -11.34 -11.72 6.07
C GLN A 135 -10.16 -12.61 5.59
N TYR A 136 -9.02 -12.02 5.21
CA TYR A 136 -7.83 -12.79 4.80
C TYR A 136 -6.92 -13.18 5.98
N ARG A 137 -7.00 -12.48 7.12
CA ARG A 137 -6.29 -12.88 8.35
C ARG A 137 -6.91 -14.13 8.98
N VAL A 138 -8.24 -14.25 8.96
CA VAL A 138 -8.93 -15.46 9.43
C VAL A 138 -8.67 -16.66 8.51
N ALA A 139 -8.62 -16.45 7.19
CA ALA A 139 -8.33 -17.53 6.24
C ALA A 139 -6.92 -18.13 6.41
N LEU A 140 -5.90 -17.29 6.67
CA LEU A 140 -4.53 -17.77 6.93
C LEU A 140 -4.37 -18.43 8.30
N ALA A 141 -5.08 -17.95 9.33
CA ALA A 141 -5.05 -18.55 10.67
C ALA A 141 -5.74 -19.93 10.71
N VAL A 142 -6.87 -20.10 10.02
CA VAL A 142 -7.59 -21.39 9.95
C VAL A 142 -6.82 -22.42 9.11
N GLY A 143 -6.18 -22.00 8.02
CA GLY A 143 -5.32 -22.87 7.21
C GLY A 143 -4.12 -23.43 7.97
N PHE A 144 -3.50 -22.63 8.85
CA PHE A 144 -2.35 -23.05 9.65
C PHE A 144 -2.74 -24.07 10.74
N ILE A 145 -3.91 -23.92 11.37
CA ILE A 145 -4.41 -24.86 12.40
C ILE A 145 -4.73 -26.23 11.79
N ILE A 146 -5.35 -26.26 10.59
CA ILE A 146 -5.67 -27.53 9.91
C ILE A 146 -4.39 -28.29 9.50
N LEU A 147 -3.36 -27.57 9.03
CA LEU A 147 -2.08 -28.20 8.66
C LEU A 147 -1.34 -28.77 9.89
N THR A 148 -1.46 -28.11 11.05
CA THR A 148 -0.81 -28.58 12.30
C THR A 148 -1.51 -29.81 12.87
N LEU A 149 -2.84 -29.92 12.72
CA LEU A 149 -3.61 -31.09 13.17
C LEU A 149 -3.42 -32.32 12.28
N LEU A 150 -3.18 -32.14 10.97
CA LEU A 150 -2.90 -33.25 10.04
C LEU A 150 -1.49 -33.84 10.18
N VAL A 151 -0.52 -33.06 10.68
CA VAL A 151 0.86 -33.56 10.92
C VAL A 151 1.00 -34.28 12.26
N TRP A 152 0.08 -34.09 13.21
CA TRP A 152 0.17 -34.72 14.54
C TRP A 152 -0.35 -36.17 14.59
N ASP A 153 -1.16 -36.63 13.64
CA ASP A 153 -1.68 -38.02 13.64
C ASP A 153 -0.73 -39.05 12.99
N GLY A 154 0.57 -38.77 12.99
CA GLY A 154 1.64 -39.65 12.49
C GLY A 154 2.44 -40.26 13.64
N LYS A 155 1.85 -41.21 14.37
CA LYS A 155 2.54 -42.04 15.38
C LYS A 155 3.82 -42.68 14.82
N THR A 156 4.99 -42.15 15.16
CA THR A 156 6.24 -42.92 15.16
C THR A 156 6.69 -43.12 16.61
N ARG A 157 6.35 -44.28 17.16
CA ARG A 157 6.84 -44.74 18.47
C ARG A 157 8.33 -45.05 18.34
N PRO A 158 9.21 -44.56 19.24
CA PRO A 158 10.58 -45.08 19.31
C PRO A 158 10.55 -46.52 19.87
N ALA A 159 11.26 -47.42 19.20
CA ALA A 159 11.47 -48.79 19.65
C ALA A 159 12.26 -48.78 20.98
N ARG A 160 11.76 -49.51 21.97
CA ARG A 160 12.44 -49.75 23.25
C ARG A 160 13.65 -50.67 23.02
N GLU A 161 14.81 -50.26 23.50
CA GLU A 161 15.99 -51.11 23.63
C GLU A 161 15.75 -52.23 24.67
N PRO A 162 16.16 -53.47 24.40
CA PRO A 162 16.31 -54.47 25.45
C PRO A 162 17.64 -54.28 26.18
N ILE A 163 17.51 -53.97 27.47
CA ILE A 163 18.54 -54.01 28.51
C ILE A 163 19.25 -55.38 28.46
N ARG A 164 20.58 -55.38 28.32
CA ARG A 164 21.40 -56.57 28.53
C ARG A 164 22.17 -56.43 29.84
N ASP A 165 21.99 -57.44 30.67
CA ASP A 165 22.59 -57.60 31.98
C ASP A 165 24.12 -57.58 31.95
N THR A 166 24.68 -56.86 32.92
CA THR A 166 26.07 -56.95 33.36
C THR A 166 26.37 -58.34 33.95
N PRO A 167 27.64 -58.76 33.85
CA PRO A 167 28.27 -59.28 35.07
C PRO A 167 29.62 -58.64 35.39
N PHE A 168 29.90 -58.73 36.68
CA PHE A 168 30.94 -58.15 37.51
C PHE A 168 32.40 -58.56 37.20
N THR A 169 33.30 -57.89 37.94
CA THR A 169 34.62 -58.34 38.47
C THR A 169 35.81 -58.13 37.51
N THR A 170 37.02 -57.70 37.91
CA THR A 170 37.72 -57.64 39.21
C THR A 170 38.82 -56.57 39.12
N ILE A 171 39.06 -55.84 40.22
CA ILE A 171 40.26 -54.98 40.42
C ILE A 171 41.39 -55.87 40.96
N HIS A 172 42.57 -55.80 40.36
CA HIS A 172 43.82 -56.18 41.02
C HIS A 172 44.80 -55.00 40.99
N LEU A 173 45.49 -54.89 42.12
CA LEU A 173 46.39 -53.86 42.63
C LEU A 173 47.49 -53.40 41.67
#